data_AF-A0A0L8GTU5-F1
#
_entry.id   AF-A0A0L8GTU5-F1
#
_cell.length_a   1.000
_cell.length_b   1.000
_cell.length_c   1.000
_cell.angle_alpha   90.00
_cell.angle_beta   90.00
_cell.angle_gamma   90.00
#
_symmetry.space_group_name_H-M   'P 1'
#
loop_
_entity.id
_entity.type
_entity.pdbx_description
1 polymer ?
#
loop_
_entity_poly.entity_id
_entity_poly.type
_entity_poly.pdbx_seq_one_letter_code
_entity_poly.pdbx_strand_id
1 'polypeptide(L)'
;MCGKDIHQMPPKYCRDRSGTYPFQVFKFITCSMCYYYIFPSTPVFQQTADFKLSVANRNYSEAPDIENSIIMSRLCEAIGDVDKCKRWQACCLVAVDCCYQQEENENSSRTEGVLSCPPTWDGFSCWQRSPANQRVSTKCPHYVHKFITHDSNAYKDCTANGTWWKNPATNMEWTNYSTCIQIKHKASKIGGRGKVDYIVSQRSAGTYFIDTERQRRLRQNLRFV
;
A
#
# COMPACT_ATOMS: atom_id res chain seq x y z
N MET A 1 3.90 21.89 35.84
CA MET A 1 3.66 20.91 34.76
C MET A 1 4.87 20.96 33.85
N CYS A 2 5.79 20.00 33.97
CA CYS A 2 7.07 20.04 33.23
C CYS A 2 6.83 19.80 31.74
N GLY A 3 7.25 20.77 30.92
CA GLY A 3 7.47 20.58 29.50
C GLY A 3 8.56 19.53 29.31
N LYS A 4 8.27 18.49 28.53
CA LYS A 4 9.32 17.56 28.07
C LYS A 4 10.15 18.29 27.03
N ASP A 5 11.46 18.42 27.29
CA ASP A 5 12.44 18.89 26.32
C ASP A 5 12.32 18.10 25.01
N ILE A 6 12.11 18.82 23.91
CA ILE A 6 11.95 18.26 22.55
C ILE A 6 13.21 17.50 22.09
N HIS A 7 14.35 17.71 22.75
CA HIS A 7 15.64 17.08 22.43
C HIS A 7 15.86 15.68 23.04
N GLN A 8 14.88 15.09 23.75
CA GLN A 8 15.03 13.78 24.41
C GLN A 8 14.05 12.69 23.96
N MET A 9 13.26 12.90 22.90
CA MET A 9 12.46 11.79 22.36
C MET A 9 13.34 10.86 21.52
N PRO A 10 13.32 9.54 21.77
CA PRO A 10 14.07 8.60 20.94
C PRO A 10 13.63 8.71 19.47
N PRO A 11 14.54 8.52 18.51
CA PRO A 11 14.18 8.54 17.09
C PRO A 11 13.09 7.50 16.81
N LYS A 12 11.98 7.93 16.20
CA LYS A 12 10.85 7.07 15.85
C LYS A 12 11.19 6.24 14.61
N TYR A 13 10.99 4.92 14.71
CA TYR A 13 11.13 3.98 13.61
C TYR A 13 9.80 3.30 13.30
N CYS A 14 9.56 3.06 12.03
CA CYS A 14 8.33 2.46 11.53
C CYS A 14 8.68 1.33 10.56
N ARG A 15 7.84 0.31 10.56
CA ARG A 15 7.99 -0.90 9.75
C ARG A 15 6.97 -0.94 8.63
N ASP A 16 7.44 -1.26 7.43
CA ASP A 16 6.61 -1.74 6.33
C ASP A 16 6.99 -3.18 5.96
N ARG A 17 6.43 -3.69 4.86
CA ARG A 17 6.76 -5.03 4.32
C ARG A 17 8.22 -5.20 3.86
N SER A 18 8.94 -4.11 3.64
CA SER A 18 10.29 -4.04 3.09
C SER A 18 11.35 -3.94 4.19
N GLY A 19 11.02 -3.33 5.33
CA GLY A 19 11.93 -3.17 6.46
C GLY A 19 11.46 -2.16 7.50
N THR A 20 12.40 -1.73 8.34
CA THR A 20 12.18 -0.72 9.37
C THR A 20 12.99 0.53 9.04
N TYR A 21 12.36 1.70 9.09
CA TYR A 21 12.94 2.96 8.63
C TYR A 21 12.70 4.08 9.64
N PRO A 22 13.58 5.10 9.69
CA PRO A 22 13.27 6.34 10.42
C PRO A 22 11.96 6.95 9.91
N PHE A 23 11.15 7.53 10.81
CA PHE A 23 9.82 8.05 10.50
C PHE A 23 9.77 8.94 9.24
N GLN A 24 10.74 9.85 9.07
CA GLN A 24 10.78 10.73 7.90
C GLN A 24 10.94 9.96 6.58
N VAL A 25 11.82 8.95 6.56
CA VAL A 25 12.00 8.09 5.38
C VAL A 25 10.77 7.23 5.14
N PHE A 26 10.18 6.69 6.22
CA PHE A 26 8.96 5.91 6.15
C PHE A 26 7.80 6.68 5.48
N LYS A 27 7.62 7.97 5.79
CA LYS A 27 6.61 8.81 5.11
C LYS A 27 6.79 8.80 3.59
N PHE A 28 8.01 9.04 3.12
CA PHE A 28 8.30 9.19 1.69
C PHE A 28 8.14 7.87 0.93
N ILE A 29 8.66 6.77 1.50
CA ILE A 29 8.58 5.45 0.86
C ILE A 29 7.15 4.95 0.82
N THR A 30 6.39 5.10 1.91
CA THR A 30 5.01 4.58 1.98
C THR A 30 4.05 5.40 1.14
N CYS A 31 4.24 6.72 1.08
CA CYS A 31 3.48 7.57 0.18
C CYS A 31 3.83 7.25 -1.30
N SER A 32 5.09 6.96 -1.63
CA SER A 32 5.45 6.44 -2.96
C SER A 32 4.80 5.08 -3.25
N MET A 33 4.82 4.15 -2.30
CA MET A 33 4.15 2.84 -2.45
C MET A 33 2.66 3.00 -2.71
N CYS A 34 1.97 3.88 -1.97
CA CYS A 34 0.57 4.21 -2.16
C CYS A 34 0.28 4.62 -3.61
N TYR A 35 1.12 5.47 -4.20
CA TYR A 35 0.95 5.87 -5.60
C TYR A 35 1.01 4.67 -6.55
N TYR A 36 2.08 3.88 -6.48
CA TYR A 36 2.28 2.75 -7.39
C TYR A 36 1.27 1.63 -7.19
N TYR A 37 0.78 1.44 -5.97
CA TYR A 37 -0.16 0.38 -5.63
C TYR A 37 -1.58 0.74 -6.06
N ILE A 38 -1.97 2.02 -5.91
CA ILE A 38 -3.32 2.49 -6.26
C ILE A 38 -3.42 2.81 -7.77
N PHE A 39 -2.31 3.22 -8.40
CA PHE A 39 -2.29 3.65 -9.81
C PHE A 39 -1.21 2.93 -10.65
N PRO A 40 -1.20 1.59 -10.72
CA PRO A 40 -0.14 0.83 -11.39
C PRO A 40 -0.07 1.05 -12.92
N SER A 41 -1.08 1.69 -13.51
CA SER A 41 -1.14 2.04 -14.93
C SER A 41 -1.01 3.55 -15.22
N THR A 42 -0.63 4.35 -14.23
CA THR A 42 -0.44 5.80 -14.38
C THR A 42 1.06 6.13 -14.26
N PRO A 43 1.81 6.26 -15.36
CA PRO A 43 3.26 6.49 -15.32
C PRO A 43 3.62 7.98 -15.23
N VAL A 44 3.07 8.71 -14.24
CA VAL A 44 3.39 10.14 -14.04
C VAL A 44 4.74 10.30 -13.35
N PHE A 45 5.05 9.40 -12.42
CA PHE A 45 6.26 9.46 -11.61
C PHE A 45 7.21 8.30 -11.88
N GLN A 46 8.49 8.59 -11.78
CA GLN A 46 9.57 7.61 -11.68
C GLN A 46 10.24 7.76 -10.31
N GLN A 47 10.35 6.67 -9.55
CA GLN A 47 11.00 6.70 -8.24
C GLN A 47 12.52 6.80 -8.42
N THR A 48 13.15 7.72 -7.70
CA THR A 48 14.60 7.91 -7.67
C THR A 48 15.22 7.18 -6.47
N ALA A 49 16.54 7.02 -6.49
CA ALA A 49 17.28 6.35 -5.41
C ALA A 49 17.21 7.10 -4.07
N ASP A 50 16.98 8.42 -4.09
CA ASP A 50 16.82 9.28 -2.91
C ASP A 50 15.34 9.38 -2.46
N PHE A 51 14.52 8.39 -2.80
CA PHE A 51 13.11 8.26 -2.41
C PHE A 51 12.20 9.41 -2.90
N LYS A 52 12.62 10.13 -3.93
CA LYS A 52 11.81 11.17 -4.58
C LYS A 52 11.03 10.61 -5.76
N LEU A 53 10.04 11.38 -6.18
CA LEU A 53 9.24 11.15 -7.38
C LEU A 53 9.68 12.15 -8.45
N SER A 54 10.34 11.65 -9.49
CA SER A 54 10.68 12.43 -10.67
C SER A 54 9.47 12.56 -11.59
N VAL A 55 9.15 13.79 -11.98
CA VAL A 55 8.02 14.09 -12.86
C VAL A 55 8.50 14.18 -14.31
N ALA A 56 8.16 13.16 -15.11
CA ALA A 56 8.67 12.99 -16.46
C ALA A 56 8.45 14.22 -17.37
N ASN A 57 7.36 14.96 -17.16
CA ASN A 57 6.98 16.10 -18.00
C ASN A 57 7.44 17.47 -17.46
N ARG A 58 8.10 17.53 -16.29
CA ARG A 58 8.41 18.82 -15.62
C ARG A 58 9.84 18.94 -15.06
N ASN A 59 10.72 17.95 -15.28
CA ASN A 59 12.14 17.99 -14.92
C ASN A 59 12.44 18.40 -13.46
N TYR A 60 11.60 17.99 -12.51
CA TYR A 60 11.88 18.12 -11.09
C TYR A 60 11.64 16.80 -10.36
N SER A 61 12.19 16.68 -9.16
CA SER A 61 12.02 15.52 -8.29
C SER A 61 11.78 16.00 -6.86
N GLU A 62 10.72 15.51 -6.23
CA GLU A 62 10.33 15.88 -4.87
C GLU A 62 9.99 14.64 -4.05
N ALA A 63 10.28 14.66 -2.75
CA ALA A 63 9.84 13.60 -1.84
C ALA A 63 8.34 13.78 -1.56
N PRO A 64 7.50 12.73 -1.66
CA PRO A 64 6.07 12.85 -1.40
C PRO A 64 5.79 12.97 0.10
N ASP A 65 6.00 14.17 0.65
CA ASP A 65 5.78 14.49 2.05
C ASP A 65 4.36 15.02 2.27
N ILE A 66 3.50 14.19 2.85
CA ILE A 66 2.09 14.53 3.10
C ILE A 66 1.91 15.73 4.04
N GLU A 67 2.91 16.04 4.88
CA GLU A 67 2.90 17.20 5.78
C GLU A 67 3.28 18.50 5.06
N ASN A 68 3.93 18.40 3.89
CA ASN A 68 4.28 19.55 3.06
C ASN A 68 3.24 19.79 1.96
N SER A 69 2.29 20.66 2.24
CA SER A 69 1.18 20.97 1.33
C SER A 69 1.64 21.53 -0.02
N ILE A 70 2.77 22.26 -0.07
CA ILE A 70 3.31 22.84 -1.31
C ILE A 70 3.82 21.73 -2.22
N ILE A 71 4.61 20.79 -1.68
CA ILE A 71 5.14 19.66 -2.45
C ILE A 71 3.99 18.76 -2.94
N MET A 72 3.05 18.41 -2.06
CA MET A 72 1.91 17.58 -2.44
C MET A 72 1.02 18.26 -3.49
N SER A 73 0.84 19.58 -3.44
CA SER A 73 0.11 20.32 -4.48
C SER A 73 0.77 20.16 -5.84
N ARG A 74 2.10 20.39 -5.93
CA ARG A 74 2.85 20.25 -7.19
C ARG A 74 2.79 18.83 -7.75
N LEU A 75 2.95 17.81 -6.89
CA LEU A 75 2.84 16.42 -7.31
C LEU A 75 1.42 16.09 -7.78
N CYS A 76 0.39 16.58 -7.09
CA CYS A 76 -1.00 16.39 -7.51
C CYS A 76 -1.35 17.11 -8.83
N GLU A 77 -0.80 18.30 -9.07
CA GLU A 77 -0.90 18.98 -10.37
C GLU A 77 -0.29 18.16 -11.50
N ALA A 78 0.84 17.48 -11.24
CA ALA A 78 1.46 16.59 -12.21
C ALA A 78 0.59 15.37 -12.55
N ILE A 79 -0.20 14.87 -11.59
CA ILE A 79 -1.20 13.81 -11.82
C ILE A 79 -2.36 14.32 -12.69
N GLY A 80 -2.79 15.57 -12.50
CA GLY A 80 -3.87 16.19 -13.28
C GLY A 80 -5.25 15.60 -13.02
N ASP A 81 -5.45 14.90 -11.91
CA ASP A 81 -6.71 14.24 -11.54
C ASP A 81 -6.93 14.37 -10.03
N VAL A 82 -7.94 15.16 -9.67
CA VAL A 82 -8.27 15.52 -8.28
C VAL A 82 -8.65 14.29 -7.46
N ASP A 83 -9.39 13.34 -8.05
CA ASP A 83 -9.84 12.15 -7.34
C ASP A 83 -8.69 11.17 -7.10
N LYS A 84 -7.78 11.03 -8.08
CA LYS A 84 -6.54 10.27 -7.87
C LYS A 84 -5.68 10.89 -6.78
N CYS A 85 -5.47 12.21 -6.81
CA CYS A 85 -4.72 12.92 -5.77
C CYS A 85 -5.33 12.71 -4.38
N LYS A 86 -6.64 12.89 -4.21
CA LYS A 86 -7.32 12.68 -2.91
C LYS A 86 -7.12 11.27 -2.38
N ARG A 87 -7.25 10.26 -3.25
CA ARG A 87 -7.07 8.85 -2.86
C ARG A 87 -5.62 8.53 -2.52
N TRP A 88 -4.67 9.13 -3.24
CA TRP A 88 -3.27 9.02 -2.93
C TRP A 88 -2.94 9.59 -1.55
N GLN A 89 -3.35 10.84 -1.30
CA GLN A 89 -3.16 11.53 -0.02
C GLN A 89 -3.80 10.76 1.14
N ALA A 90 -5.02 10.25 0.96
CA ALA A 90 -5.68 9.41 1.96
C ALA A 90 -4.86 8.16 2.31
N CYS A 91 -4.26 7.50 1.32
CA CYS A 91 -3.38 6.36 1.59
C CYS A 91 -2.11 6.77 2.34
N CYS A 92 -1.49 7.90 1.97
CA CYS A 92 -0.32 8.42 2.67
C CYS A 92 -0.62 8.76 4.14
N LEU A 93 -1.76 9.41 4.41
CA LEU A 93 -2.20 9.71 5.77
C LEU A 93 -2.39 8.43 6.59
N VAL A 94 -3.06 7.42 6.04
CA VAL A 94 -3.27 6.14 6.75
C VAL A 94 -1.93 5.41 6.99
N ALA A 95 -0.96 5.53 6.09
CA ALA A 95 0.39 5.00 6.32
C ALA A 95 1.09 5.72 7.47
N VAL A 96 1.02 7.05 7.52
CA VAL A 96 1.58 7.87 8.60
C VAL A 96 0.95 7.51 9.95
N ASP A 97 -0.38 7.43 10.00
CA ASP A 97 -1.13 7.00 11.18
C ASP A 97 -0.72 5.59 11.62
N CYS A 98 -0.44 4.70 10.67
CA CYS A 98 0.06 3.37 10.99
C CYS A 98 1.38 3.40 11.76
N CYS A 99 2.31 4.32 11.43
CA CYS A 99 3.54 4.42 12.22
C CYS A 99 3.27 4.83 13.67
N TYR A 100 2.36 5.77 13.90
CA TYR A 100 1.98 6.15 15.27
C TYR A 100 1.38 4.96 16.03
N GLN A 101 0.52 4.16 15.38
CA GLN A 101 -0.04 2.94 15.98
C GLN A 101 1.03 1.89 16.28
N GLN A 102 2.05 1.75 15.43
CA GLN A 102 3.14 0.80 15.67
C GLN A 102 3.87 1.07 16.98
N GLU A 103 4.14 2.34 17.28
CA GLU A 103 4.79 2.77 18.53
C GLU A 103 3.96 2.43 19.77
N GLU A 104 2.66 2.70 19.74
CA GLU A 104 1.73 2.36 20.83
C GLU A 104 1.64 0.85 21.07
N ASN A 105 1.67 0.05 20.00
CA ASN A 105 1.67 -1.40 20.11
C ASN A 105 2.94 -1.93 20.74
N GLU A 106 4.12 -1.39 20.40
CA GLU A 106 5.36 -1.87 21.01
C GLU A 106 5.39 -1.67 22.53
N ASN A 107 4.77 -0.61 23.01
CA ASN A 107 4.71 -0.28 24.43
C ASN A 107 3.61 -1.04 25.19
N SER A 108 2.52 -1.43 24.54
CA SER A 108 1.35 -2.06 25.20
C SER A 108 1.29 -3.59 25.10
N SER A 109 1.94 -4.20 24.12
CA SER A 109 1.69 -5.60 23.73
C SER A 109 2.87 -6.56 23.87
N ARG A 110 3.98 -6.15 24.51
CA ARG A 110 5.06 -7.08 24.89
C ARG A 110 4.64 -7.91 26.11
N THR A 111 3.82 -8.93 25.88
CA THR A 111 3.70 -10.03 26.85
C THR A 111 4.95 -10.90 26.70
N GLU A 112 5.83 -10.87 27.68
CA GLU A 112 7.05 -11.69 27.67
C GLU A 112 6.70 -13.17 27.43
N GLY A 113 7.39 -13.79 26.47
CA GLY A 113 7.21 -15.21 26.12
C GLY A 113 6.19 -15.52 25.02
N VAL A 114 5.37 -14.57 24.57
CA VAL A 114 4.40 -14.82 23.47
C VAL A 114 4.99 -14.43 22.11
N LEU A 115 5.25 -15.43 21.27
CA LEU A 115 5.64 -15.20 19.87
C LEU A 115 4.52 -14.46 19.12
N SER A 116 4.88 -13.40 18.41
CA SER A 116 3.93 -12.55 17.68
C SER A 116 4.57 -11.93 16.45
N CYS A 117 3.77 -11.72 15.41
CA CYS A 117 4.18 -10.96 14.24
C CYS A 117 4.28 -9.47 14.57
N PRO A 118 5.34 -8.79 14.10
CA PRO A 118 5.51 -7.35 14.34
C PRO A 118 4.43 -6.55 13.61
N PRO A 119 4.04 -5.37 14.12
CA PRO A 119 3.10 -4.53 13.40
C PRO A 119 3.74 -4.02 12.09
N THR A 120 2.94 -3.70 11.08
CA THR A 120 3.45 -3.34 9.75
C THR A 120 2.47 -2.58 8.88
N TRP A 121 3.03 -1.72 8.01
CA TRP A 121 2.33 -1.20 6.85
C TRP A 121 2.58 -2.10 5.62
N ASP A 122 1.52 -2.58 4.98
CA ASP A 122 1.66 -3.48 3.82
C ASP A 122 1.51 -2.79 2.45
N GLY A 123 1.35 -1.46 2.43
CA GLY A 123 1.03 -0.67 1.24
C GLY A 123 -0.45 -0.30 1.11
N PHE A 124 -1.33 -0.96 1.86
CA PHE A 124 -2.77 -0.76 1.83
C PHE A 124 -3.44 -0.72 3.20
N SER A 125 -2.88 -1.29 4.25
CA SER A 125 -3.48 -1.28 5.58
C SER A 125 -2.42 -1.40 6.66
N CYS A 126 -2.78 -0.89 7.85
CA CYS A 126 -1.98 -1.06 9.04
C CYS A 126 -2.33 -2.38 9.74
N TRP A 127 -1.33 -3.21 9.99
CA TRP A 127 -1.46 -4.47 10.71
C TRP A 127 -0.83 -4.32 12.09
N GLN A 128 -1.60 -4.59 13.13
CA GLN A 128 -1.14 -4.51 14.51
C GLN A 128 -0.31 -5.74 14.89
N ARG A 129 0.39 -5.69 16.04
CA ARG A 129 1.07 -6.88 16.57
C ARG A 129 0.04 -7.99 16.77
N SER A 130 0.35 -9.17 16.25
CA SER A 130 -0.62 -10.28 16.20
C SER A 130 0.04 -11.56 16.73
N PRO A 131 -0.64 -12.36 17.57
CA PRO A 131 -0.08 -13.61 18.08
C PRO A 131 0.33 -14.59 16.97
N ALA A 132 1.38 -15.36 17.21
CA ALA A 132 1.82 -16.41 16.30
C ALA A 132 0.74 -17.45 16.06
N ASN A 133 0.78 -18.07 14.88
CA ASN A 133 -0.16 -19.12 14.46
C ASN A 133 -1.63 -18.65 14.39
N GLN A 134 -1.87 -17.39 14.01
CA GLN A 134 -3.21 -16.82 13.87
C GLN A 134 -3.40 -16.12 12.53
N ARG A 135 -4.63 -16.21 12.00
CA ARG A 135 -5.12 -15.35 10.93
C ARG A 135 -5.80 -14.14 11.54
N VAL A 136 -5.35 -12.95 11.15
CA VAL A 136 -5.97 -11.68 11.55
C VAL A 136 -6.64 -11.00 10.36
N SER A 137 -7.55 -10.07 10.65
CA SER A 137 -8.30 -9.36 9.61
C SER A 137 -8.44 -7.88 9.92
N THR A 138 -8.50 -7.05 8.89
CA THR A 138 -8.80 -5.61 8.98
C THR A 138 -9.79 -5.21 7.89
N LYS A 139 -10.46 -4.06 8.05
CA LYS A 139 -11.41 -3.56 7.05
C LYS A 139 -10.68 -3.18 5.76
N CYS A 140 -11.35 -3.39 4.63
CA CYS A 140 -10.80 -3.00 3.34
C CYS A 140 -10.64 -1.46 3.27
N PRO A 141 -9.47 -0.94 2.87
CA PRO A 141 -9.19 0.49 2.86
C PRO A 141 -10.09 1.27 1.90
N HIS A 142 -10.63 2.39 2.37
CA HIS A 142 -11.62 3.20 1.64
C HIS A 142 -11.06 3.96 0.43
N TYR A 143 -9.76 4.24 0.42
CA TYR A 143 -9.10 4.96 -0.69
C TYR A 143 -8.75 4.06 -1.88
N VAL A 144 -8.87 2.74 -1.75
CA VAL A 144 -8.66 1.81 -2.86
C VAL A 144 -9.95 1.78 -3.72
N HIS A 145 -9.77 1.53 -5.01
CA HIS A 145 -10.69 1.85 -6.12
C HIS A 145 -12.20 1.63 -5.88
N LYS A 146 -13.03 2.41 -6.60
CA LYS A 146 -14.52 2.40 -6.60
C LYS A 146 -15.23 1.05 -6.86
N PHE A 147 -14.49 -0.03 -7.09
CA PHE A 147 -15.02 -1.39 -7.26
C PHE A 147 -14.65 -2.28 -6.07
N ILE A 148 -14.57 -1.72 -4.86
CA ILE A 148 -14.29 -2.45 -3.62
C ILE A 148 -15.52 -2.43 -2.71
N THR A 149 -15.82 -3.55 -2.04
CA THR A 149 -16.72 -3.55 -0.88
C THR A 149 -15.92 -3.15 0.34
N HIS A 150 -16.11 -1.91 0.77
CA HIS A 150 -15.47 -1.42 1.99
C HIS A 150 -15.93 -2.17 3.25
N ASP A 151 -17.11 -2.80 3.21
CA ASP A 151 -17.64 -3.58 4.32
C ASP A 151 -16.95 -4.94 4.50
N SER A 152 -16.20 -5.40 3.49
CA SER A 152 -15.42 -6.63 3.54
C SER A 152 -14.12 -6.45 4.34
N ASN A 153 -13.44 -7.57 4.62
CA ASN A 153 -12.18 -7.57 5.35
C ASN A 153 -11.05 -8.11 4.47
N ALA A 154 -9.84 -7.61 4.66
CA ALA A 154 -8.59 -8.22 4.22
C ALA A 154 -8.03 -9.12 5.31
N TYR A 155 -7.18 -10.09 4.95
CA TYR A 155 -6.64 -11.08 5.88
C TYR A 155 -5.12 -11.21 5.78
N LYS A 156 -4.46 -11.39 6.92
CA LYS A 156 -3.02 -11.65 7.01
C LYS A 156 -2.76 -12.79 7.98
N ASP A 157 -1.80 -13.65 7.61
CA ASP A 157 -1.47 -14.85 8.37
C ASP A 157 -0.17 -14.65 9.14
N CYS A 158 -0.24 -14.76 10.46
CA CYS A 158 0.92 -14.79 11.33
C CYS A 158 1.37 -16.25 11.53
N THR A 159 2.59 -16.58 11.11
CA THR A 159 3.13 -17.94 11.20
C THR A 159 3.44 -18.34 12.64
N ALA A 160 3.62 -19.64 12.88
CA ALA A 160 4.03 -20.16 14.18
C ALA A 160 5.38 -19.60 14.67
N ASN A 161 6.23 -19.13 13.75
CA ASN A 161 7.54 -18.55 14.06
C ASN A 161 7.48 -17.05 14.39
N GLY A 162 6.27 -16.47 14.51
CA GLY A 162 6.12 -15.02 14.80
C GLY A 162 6.52 -14.12 13.63
N THR A 163 6.40 -14.61 12.40
CA THR A 163 6.65 -13.81 11.18
C THR A 163 5.43 -13.83 10.27
N TRP A 164 5.21 -12.74 9.54
CA TRP A 164 4.11 -12.70 8.58
C TRP A 164 4.35 -13.69 7.45
N TRP A 165 3.30 -14.37 7.03
CA TRP A 165 3.37 -15.30 5.90
C TRP A 165 3.86 -14.57 4.65
N LYS A 166 4.80 -15.22 3.96
CA LYS A 166 5.42 -14.72 2.73
C LYS A 166 4.93 -15.53 1.55
N ASN A 167 4.66 -14.85 0.43
CA ASN A 167 4.31 -15.52 -0.81
C ASN A 167 5.53 -16.31 -1.33
N PRO A 168 5.45 -17.64 -1.55
CA PRO A 168 6.57 -18.45 -2.01
C PRO A 168 7.18 -17.99 -3.34
N ALA A 169 6.37 -17.39 -4.22
CA ALA A 169 6.83 -16.93 -5.52
C ALA A 169 7.63 -15.62 -5.45
N THR A 170 7.40 -14.79 -4.44
CA THR A 170 7.98 -13.44 -4.33
C THR A 170 8.87 -13.27 -3.12
N ASN A 171 8.80 -14.20 -2.16
CA ASN A 171 9.43 -14.14 -0.85
C ASN A 171 9.15 -12.85 -0.06
N MET A 172 8.04 -12.17 -0.37
CA MET A 172 7.60 -10.97 0.32
C MET A 172 6.40 -11.27 1.20
N GLU A 173 6.27 -10.52 2.30
CA GLU A 173 5.06 -10.57 3.12
C GLU A 173 3.83 -10.34 2.25
N TRP A 174 2.78 -11.11 2.51
CA TRP A 174 1.58 -11.09 1.70
C TRP A 174 0.34 -10.87 2.56
N THR A 175 -0.68 -10.32 1.92
CA THR A 175 -1.99 -10.03 2.50
C THR A 175 -3.05 -10.41 1.49
N ASN A 176 -4.10 -11.08 1.95
CA ASN A 176 -5.26 -11.44 1.15
C ASN A 176 -6.26 -10.28 1.06
N TYR A 177 -6.30 -9.61 -0.09
CA TYR A 177 -7.29 -8.58 -0.41
C TYR A 177 -8.38 -9.08 -1.37
N SER A 178 -8.46 -10.38 -1.68
CA SER A 178 -9.40 -10.88 -2.70
C SER A 178 -10.87 -10.58 -2.36
N THR A 179 -11.22 -10.65 -1.08
CA THR A 179 -12.53 -10.31 -0.51
C THR A 179 -12.86 -8.82 -0.59
N CYS A 180 -11.86 -7.95 -0.75
CA CYS A 180 -12.08 -6.52 -0.95
C CYS A 180 -12.53 -6.22 -2.37
N ILE A 181 -12.20 -7.06 -3.35
CA ILE A 181 -12.43 -6.78 -4.77
C ILE A 181 -13.86 -7.20 -5.15
N GLN A 182 -14.69 -6.26 -5.59
CA GLN A 182 -16.01 -6.53 -6.14
C GLN A 182 -15.95 -6.65 -7.66
N ILE A 183 -16.02 -7.86 -8.19
CA ILE A 183 -16.28 -8.09 -9.60
C ILE A 183 -17.78 -7.87 -9.83
N LYS A 184 -18.22 -6.60 -9.98
CA LYS A 184 -19.61 -6.31 -10.36
C LYS A 184 -19.81 -6.75 -11.82
N HIS A 185 -20.40 -7.94 -12.01
CA HIS A 185 -21.07 -8.29 -13.25
C HIS A 185 -22.20 -7.27 -13.49
N LYS A 186 -21.96 -6.22 -14.27
CA LYS A 186 -23.08 -5.49 -14.88
C LYS A 186 -23.64 -6.40 -15.97
N ALA A 187 -24.57 -7.28 -15.59
CA ALA A 187 -25.48 -7.91 -16.53
C ALA A 187 -26.43 -6.82 -17.09
N SER A 188 -25.93 -6.04 -18.05
CA SER A 188 -26.83 -5.33 -18.96
C SER A 188 -27.44 -6.41 -19.85
N LYS A 189 -28.73 -6.68 -19.68
CA LYS A 189 -29.49 -7.51 -20.61
C LYS A 189 -29.53 -6.80 -21.97
N ILE A 190 -28.55 -7.10 -22.82
CA ILE A 190 -28.66 -6.97 -24.27
C ILE A 190 -28.17 -8.30 -24.83
N GLY A 191 -29.05 -9.01 -25.53
CA GLY A 191 -28.79 -10.34 -26.05
C GLY A 191 -27.55 -10.38 -26.93
N GLY A 192 -26.77 -11.45 -26.80
CA GLY A 192 -25.62 -11.74 -27.66
C GLY A 192 -24.51 -12.47 -26.89
N ARG A 193 -24.20 -13.69 -27.31
CA ARG A 193 -23.13 -14.55 -26.75
C ARG A 193 -21.79 -13.80 -26.69
N GLY A 194 -21.24 -13.68 -25.48
CA GLY A 194 -19.87 -13.24 -25.25
C GLY A 194 -19.52 -13.33 -23.77
N LYS A 195 -18.95 -14.47 -23.35
CA LYS A 195 -18.34 -14.62 -22.03
C LYS A 195 -17.06 -13.78 -22.02
N VAL A 196 -17.07 -12.62 -21.38
CA VAL A 196 -15.84 -11.87 -21.11
C VAL A 196 -15.33 -12.34 -19.76
N ASP A 197 -14.46 -13.34 -19.78
CA ASP A 197 -13.79 -13.86 -18.59
C ASP A 197 -12.65 -12.88 -18.23
N TYR A 198 -12.84 -12.08 -17.18
CA TYR A 198 -11.77 -11.27 -16.61
C TYR A 198 -10.82 -12.17 -15.82
N ILE A 199 -9.67 -12.54 -16.42
CA ILE A 199 -8.63 -13.27 -15.71
C ILE A 199 -7.83 -12.27 -14.87
N VAL A 200 -8.08 -12.25 -13.56
CA VAL A 200 -7.23 -11.56 -12.59
C VAL A 200 -5.95 -12.38 -12.42
N SER A 201 -4.92 -12.06 -13.21
CA SER A 201 -3.60 -12.68 -13.07
C SER A 201 -2.80 -11.96 -11.97
N GLN A 202 -2.43 -12.71 -10.93
CA GLN A 202 -1.34 -12.31 -10.04
C GLN A 202 -0.03 -12.31 -10.85
N ARG A 203 0.67 -11.16 -10.90
CA ARG A 203 2.11 -11.14 -11.17
C ARG A 203 2.88 -10.98 -9.86
N SER A 204 4.15 -11.38 -9.92
CA SER A 204 5.16 -11.64 -8.88
C SER A 204 5.46 -10.53 -7.86
N ALA A 205 4.51 -9.65 -7.54
CA ALA A 205 4.68 -8.58 -6.57
C ALA A 205 3.42 -8.25 -5.73
N GLY A 206 2.35 -9.06 -5.82
CA GLY A 206 1.11 -8.81 -5.05
C GLY A 206 0.25 -7.66 -5.57
N THR A 207 0.50 -7.21 -6.81
CA THR A 207 -0.32 -6.22 -7.52
C THR A 207 -1.48 -6.92 -8.23
N TYR A 208 -2.71 -6.46 -7.98
CA TYR A 208 -3.89 -6.88 -8.73
C TYR A 208 -4.05 -5.95 -9.95
N PHE A 209 -4.04 -6.49 -11.16
CA PHE A 209 -4.38 -5.76 -12.38
C PHE A 209 -5.76 -6.19 -12.90
N ILE A 210 -6.56 -5.23 -13.37
CA ILE A 210 -7.71 -5.49 -14.23
C ILE A 210 -7.19 -5.44 -15.68
N ASP A 211 -6.98 -6.59 -16.31
CA ASP A 211 -6.55 -6.67 -17.70
C ASP A 211 -7.73 -6.31 -18.62
N THR A 212 -7.73 -5.08 -19.13
CA THR A 212 -8.61 -4.72 -20.25
C THR A 212 -7.96 -5.23 -21.53
N GLU A 213 -8.72 -5.98 -22.32
CA GLU A 213 -8.39 -6.65 -23.60
C GLU A 213 -7.59 -5.82 -24.64
N ARG A 214 -7.42 -4.52 -24.42
CA ARG A 214 -6.61 -3.59 -25.21
C ARG A 214 -5.09 -3.79 -25.05
N GLN A 215 -4.59 -4.38 -23.95
CA GLN A 215 -3.15 -4.59 -23.75
C GLN A 215 -2.57 -5.86 -24.38
N ARG A 216 -3.39 -6.79 -24.89
CA ARG A 216 -2.91 -8.01 -25.56
C ARG A 216 -2.11 -7.73 -26.84
N ARG A 217 -2.35 -6.59 -27.51
CA ARG A 217 -1.63 -6.21 -28.74
C ARG A 217 -0.25 -5.57 -28.49
N LEU A 218 0.10 -5.23 -27.26
CA LEU A 218 1.40 -4.58 -26.94
C LEU A 218 2.41 -5.52 -26.25
N ARG A 219 2.02 -6.73 -25.85
CA ARG A 219 2.90 -7.68 -25.13
C ARG A 219 3.54 -8.77 -26.04
N GLN A 220 3.88 -8.43 -27.28
CA GLN A 220 4.82 -9.24 -28.07
C GLN A 220 6.24 -8.69 -28.12
N ASN A 221 6.49 -7.47 -27.63
CA ASN A 221 7.84 -6.93 -27.56
C ASN A 221 8.04 -6.23 -26.23
N LEU A 222 8.71 -6.90 -25.29
CA LEU A 222 9.62 -6.32 -24.29
C LEU A 222 9.98 -7.43 -23.28
N ARG A 223 11.01 -8.20 -23.64
CA ARG A 223 11.95 -8.76 -22.67
C ARG A 223 12.55 -7.58 -21.93
N PHE A 224 12.74 -7.66 -20.61
CA PHE A 224 13.96 -7.26 -19.89
C PHE A 224 13.79 -7.66 -18.41
N VAL A 225 14.80 -8.43 -17.97
CA VAL A 225 15.35 -8.67 -16.62
C VAL A 225 14.43 -8.48 -15.43
#